data_AF-A0A0X3PE72-F1
#
_entry.id   AF-A0A0X3PE72-F1
#
_cell.length_a   1.000
_cell.length_b   1.000
_cell.length_c   1.000
_cell.angle_alpha   90.00
_cell.angle_beta   90.00
_cell.angle_gamma   90.00
#
_symmetry.space_group_name_H-M   'P 1'
#
loop_
_entity.id
_entity.type
_entity.pdbx_description
1 polymer ?
#
loop_
_entity_poly.entity_id
_entity_poly.type
_entity_poly.pdbx_seq_one_letter_code
_entity_poly.pdbx_strand_id
1 'polypeptide(L)'
;MRKDNTEFSESDEDNWTDEDADDNKRPNFPDFEKVINKGIESLGGYAFAKLNWSAPKDATWVSFGNSLKCYSAADILLLLKASDFVSYDILAPFSLCSDAPASEQAYSNLKLILRRWHDFRPEGEFRCFVKSRSIIAISQRNWDAYFTFVDTEQANIVQAITKFFKEKVKDRFPLQNYVLDVYTSQNVRWH
;
A
#
# COMPACT_ATOMS: atom_id res chain seq x y z
N MET A 1 20.20 -63.96 -24.69
CA MET A 1 19.62 -63.90 -23.34
C MET A 1 20.70 -63.44 -22.36
N ARG A 2 20.67 -62.16 -21.98
CA ARG A 2 21.15 -61.63 -20.70
C ARG A 2 20.36 -60.34 -20.51
N LYS A 3 19.51 -60.35 -19.49
CA LYS A 3 18.61 -59.28 -19.09
C LYS A 3 19.40 -58.37 -18.16
N ASP A 4 19.57 -57.10 -18.53
CA ASP A 4 19.91 -56.07 -17.56
C ASP A 4 18.60 -55.31 -17.26
N ASN A 5 17.96 -55.75 -16.19
CA ASN A 5 16.81 -55.13 -15.54
C ASN A 5 17.40 -54.08 -14.57
N THR A 6 17.55 -52.83 -15.02
CA THR A 6 17.74 -51.71 -14.10
C THR A 6 16.35 -51.29 -13.61
N GLU A 7 15.99 -51.80 -12.44
CA GLU A 7 14.86 -51.32 -11.63
C GLU A 7 15.12 -49.87 -11.22
N PHE A 8 14.41 -48.94 -11.84
CA PHE A 8 14.23 -47.59 -11.29
C PHE A 8 13.16 -47.68 -10.21
N SER A 9 13.57 -47.53 -8.94
CA SER A 9 12.66 -47.39 -7.82
C SER A 9 12.02 -46.00 -7.86
N GLU A 10 10.79 -45.91 -8.36
CA GLU A 10 9.92 -44.76 -8.12
C GLU A 10 9.29 -44.93 -6.73
N SER A 11 9.83 -44.25 -5.72
CA SER A 11 9.23 -44.18 -4.39
C SER A 11 9.47 -42.82 -3.74
N ASP A 12 8.88 -41.78 -4.33
CA ASP A 12 8.69 -40.47 -3.69
C ASP A 12 7.21 -40.08 -3.86
N GLU A 13 6.31 -40.92 -3.32
CA GLU A 13 4.98 -40.45 -2.93
C GLU A 13 5.13 -39.78 -1.56
N ASP A 14 5.52 -38.50 -1.57
CA ASP A 14 5.44 -37.61 -0.42
C ASP A 14 3.96 -37.48 0.00
N ASN A 15 3.53 -38.41 0.84
CA ASN A 15 2.27 -38.40 1.53
C ASN A 15 2.32 -37.28 2.59
N TRP A 16 1.99 -36.06 2.17
CA TRP A 16 1.70 -34.93 3.05
C TRP A 16 0.45 -35.27 3.88
N THR A 17 0.66 -36.10 4.89
CA THR A 17 -0.32 -36.33 5.93
C THR A 17 -0.45 -35.04 6.71
N ASP A 18 -1.63 -34.44 6.59
CA ASP A 18 -2.06 -33.24 7.31
C ASP A 18 -2.22 -33.61 8.80
N GLU A 19 -1.10 -33.88 9.48
CA GLU A 19 -1.02 -34.16 10.92
C GLU A 19 -1.12 -32.89 11.78
N ASP A 20 -1.63 -31.79 11.20
CA ASP A 20 -2.03 -30.56 11.91
C ASP A 20 -3.55 -30.42 11.97
N ALA A 21 -4.28 -31.54 12.09
CA ALA A 21 -5.70 -31.56 12.44
C ALA A 21 -5.95 -31.20 13.92
N ASP A 22 -5.14 -30.29 14.49
CA ASP A 22 -5.58 -29.51 15.63
C ASP A 22 -6.51 -28.42 15.09
N ASP A 23 -7.73 -28.40 15.60
CA ASP A 23 -8.82 -27.46 15.29
C ASP A 23 -8.46 -26.05 15.81
N ASN A 24 -7.34 -25.51 15.32
CA ASN A 24 -6.99 -24.11 15.36
C ASN A 24 -8.07 -23.37 14.57
N LYS A 25 -9.22 -23.15 15.21
CA LYS A 25 -10.33 -22.35 14.72
C LYS A 25 -9.74 -21.07 14.18
N ARG A 26 -9.61 -21.02 12.85
CA ARG A 26 -9.07 -19.86 12.16
C ARG A 26 -9.86 -18.67 12.68
N PRO A 27 -9.18 -17.65 13.24
CA PRO A 27 -9.90 -16.51 13.77
C PRO A 27 -10.72 -15.90 12.63
N ASN A 28 -12.04 -15.90 12.82
CA ASN A 28 -13.00 -15.38 11.86
C ASN A 28 -13.64 -14.14 12.47
N PHE A 29 -13.74 -13.08 11.68
CA PHE A 29 -14.29 -11.80 12.09
C PHE A 29 -15.49 -11.45 11.20
N PRO A 30 -16.60 -12.21 11.24
CA PRO A 30 -17.63 -12.15 10.22
C PRO A 30 -18.31 -10.78 10.15
N ASP A 31 -18.49 -10.11 11.29
CA ASP A 31 -19.09 -8.78 11.32
C ASP A 31 -18.13 -7.70 10.83
N PHE A 32 -16.83 -7.84 11.10
CA PHE A 32 -15.80 -6.95 10.57
C PHE A 32 -15.65 -7.09 9.06
N GLU A 33 -15.59 -8.33 8.56
CA GLU A 33 -15.54 -8.63 7.12
C GLU A 33 -16.78 -8.09 6.39
N LYS A 34 -17.98 -8.22 6.97
CA LYS A 34 -19.19 -7.61 6.42
C LYS A 34 -19.08 -6.09 6.32
N VAL A 35 -18.52 -5.41 7.34
CA VAL A 35 -18.31 -3.95 7.31
C VAL A 35 -17.32 -3.57 6.21
N ILE A 36 -16.23 -4.32 6.07
CA ILE A 36 -15.24 -4.10 5.00
C ILE A 36 -15.87 -4.28 3.62
N ASN A 37 -16.59 -5.39 3.40
CA ASN A 37 -17.23 -5.68 2.11
C ASN A 37 -18.27 -4.61 1.73
N LYS A 38 -19.09 -4.14 2.69
CA LYS A 38 -19.98 -3.00 2.45
C LYS A 38 -19.21 -1.72 2.08
N GLY A 39 -18.06 -1.49 2.72
CA GLY A 39 -17.16 -0.40 2.37
C GLY A 39 -16.65 -0.50 0.93
N ILE A 40 -16.22 -1.69 0.52
CA ILE A 40 -15.77 -1.97 -0.85
C ILE A 40 -16.91 -1.73 -1.86
N GLU A 41 -18.11 -2.24 -1.59
CA GLU A 41 -19.31 -2.03 -2.42
C GLU A 41 -19.59 -0.53 -2.61
N SER A 42 -19.55 0.26 -1.52
CA SER A 42 -19.77 1.71 -1.57
C SER A 42 -18.73 2.47 -2.40
N LEU A 43 -17.54 1.89 -2.58
CA LEU A 43 -16.44 2.48 -3.36
C LEU A 43 -16.48 2.11 -4.84
N GLY A 44 -17.37 1.21 -5.25
CA GLY A 44 -17.52 0.73 -6.64
C GLY A 44 -17.15 -0.73 -6.84
N GLY A 45 -17.13 -1.55 -5.77
CA GLY A 45 -16.87 -2.99 -5.84
C GLY A 45 -15.39 -3.38 -5.76
N TYR A 46 -14.48 -2.41 -5.64
CA TYR A 46 -13.06 -2.65 -5.40
C TYR A 46 -12.44 -1.47 -4.66
N ALA A 47 -11.41 -1.73 -3.86
CA ALA A 47 -10.78 -0.74 -3.02
C ALA A 47 -9.27 -0.95 -2.89
N PHE A 48 -8.60 0.13 -2.49
CA PHE A 48 -7.26 0.13 -1.94
C PHE A 48 -7.37 0.25 -0.41
N ALA A 49 -6.61 -0.57 0.32
CA ALA A 49 -6.60 -0.55 1.79
C ALA A 49 -5.24 -0.12 2.34
N LYS A 50 -5.28 0.64 3.43
CA LYS A 50 -4.10 1.00 4.22
C LYS A 50 -4.45 1.18 5.69
N LEU A 51 -3.44 1.19 6.56
CA LEU A 51 -3.58 1.65 7.93
C LEU A 51 -3.33 3.16 8.02
N ASN A 52 -3.16 3.68 9.24
CA ASN A 52 -2.98 5.09 9.52
C ASN A 52 -1.90 5.74 8.64
N TRP A 53 -0.73 5.10 8.51
CA TRP A 53 0.43 5.68 7.84
C TRP A 53 0.81 4.93 6.57
N SER A 54 0.81 3.61 6.64
CA SER A 54 1.44 2.77 5.63
C SER A 54 0.43 1.96 4.82
N ALA A 55 0.74 1.81 3.54
CA ALA A 55 0.05 0.91 2.62
C ALA A 55 0.89 -0.37 2.43
N PRO A 56 0.25 -1.53 2.21
CA PRO A 56 0.93 -2.83 2.11
C PRO A 56 1.62 -3.06 0.76
N LYS A 57 2.33 -2.04 0.25
CA LYS A 57 2.98 -2.04 -1.07
C LYS A 57 4.12 -3.05 -1.21
N ASP A 58 4.70 -3.45 -0.09
CA ASP A 58 5.70 -4.51 0.06
C ASP A 58 5.10 -5.92 -0.03
N ALA A 59 3.78 -6.05 0.17
CA ALA A 59 3.07 -7.32 0.15
C ALA A 59 2.33 -7.58 -1.17
N THR A 60 2.57 -6.82 -2.24
CA THR A 60 1.87 -7.03 -3.52
C THR A 60 2.03 -8.44 -4.06
N TRP A 61 3.12 -9.12 -3.72
CA TRP A 61 3.44 -10.49 -4.14
C TRP A 61 2.44 -11.55 -3.66
N VAL A 62 1.69 -11.32 -2.57
CA VAL A 62 0.63 -12.26 -2.14
C VAL A 62 -0.69 -12.07 -2.88
N SER A 63 -0.85 -10.94 -3.56
CA SER A 63 -2.10 -10.56 -4.22
C SER A 63 -2.09 -10.96 -5.70
N PHE A 64 -3.27 -11.30 -6.22
CA PHE A 64 -3.42 -11.63 -7.63
C PHE A 64 -3.01 -10.44 -8.52
N GLY A 65 -2.11 -10.71 -9.48
CA GLY A 65 -1.64 -9.70 -10.43
C GLY A 65 -0.69 -8.66 -9.83
N ASN A 66 -0.03 -8.95 -8.69
CA ASN A 66 0.91 -8.05 -8.03
C ASN A 66 0.31 -6.65 -7.75
N SER A 67 -0.97 -6.62 -7.36
CA SER A 67 -1.74 -5.39 -7.23
C SER A 67 -2.26 -5.15 -5.82
N LEU A 68 -2.41 -3.88 -5.45
CA LEU A 68 -3.06 -3.44 -4.21
C LEU A 68 -4.58 -3.27 -4.36
N LYS A 69 -5.13 -3.66 -5.51
CA LYS A 69 -6.57 -3.66 -5.78
C LYS A 69 -7.23 -4.86 -5.11
N CYS A 70 -8.10 -4.59 -4.16
CA CYS A 70 -8.82 -5.59 -3.38
C CYS A 70 -10.30 -5.63 -3.79
N TYR A 71 -10.87 -6.83 -3.87
CA TYR A 71 -12.28 -7.08 -4.22
C TYR A 71 -13.10 -7.56 -3.01
N SER A 72 -12.43 -8.10 -1.99
CA SER A 72 -13.05 -8.63 -0.79
C SER A 72 -12.29 -8.27 0.48
N ALA A 73 -12.93 -8.47 1.63
CA ALA A 73 -12.29 -8.40 2.93
C ALA A 73 -11.11 -9.38 3.06
N ALA A 74 -11.22 -10.58 2.45
CA ALA A 74 -10.15 -11.56 2.47
C ALA A 74 -8.88 -11.05 1.77
N ASP A 75 -9.01 -10.37 0.63
CA ASP A 75 -7.88 -9.78 -0.09
C ASP A 75 -7.17 -8.72 0.76
N ILE A 76 -7.96 -7.88 1.45
CA ILE A 76 -7.44 -6.84 2.33
C ILE A 76 -6.70 -7.46 3.51
N LEU A 77 -7.32 -8.43 4.20
CA LEU A 77 -6.70 -9.09 5.36
C LEU A 77 -5.43 -9.83 4.96
N LEU A 78 -5.41 -10.46 3.78
CA LEU A 78 -4.24 -11.13 3.23
C LEU A 78 -3.07 -10.14 3.01
N LEU A 79 -3.32 -9.03 2.33
CA LEU A 79 -2.31 -7.99 2.08
C LEU A 79 -1.79 -7.36 3.37
N LEU A 80 -2.69 -7.03 4.30
CA LEU A 80 -2.30 -6.43 5.57
C LEU A 80 -1.47 -7.40 6.41
N LYS A 81 -1.84 -8.68 6.45
CA LYS A 81 -1.12 -9.71 7.21
C LYS A 81 0.29 -9.97 6.66
N ALA A 82 0.48 -9.85 5.35
CA ALA A 82 1.74 -10.14 4.67
C ALA A 82 2.71 -8.94 4.59
N SER A 83 2.32 -7.75 5.10
CA SER A 83 3.11 -6.52 4.98
C SER A 83 3.91 -6.20 6.24
N ASP A 84 5.21 -5.98 6.06
CA ASP A 84 6.12 -5.48 7.09
C ASP A 84 5.83 -4.02 7.42
N PHE A 85 5.46 -3.20 6.42
CA PHE A 85 5.06 -1.81 6.67
C PHE A 85 3.81 -1.72 7.56
N VAL A 86 2.84 -2.60 7.34
CA VAL A 86 1.64 -2.68 8.18
C VAL A 86 1.98 -3.20 9.57
N SER A 87 2.86 -4.21 9.67
CA SER A 87 3.33 -4.72 10.95
C SER A 87 4.04 -3.65 11.78
N TYR A 88 4.85 -2.81 11.14
CA TYR A 88 5.50 -1.67 11.80
C TYR A 88 4.48 -0.61 12.28
N ASP A 89 3.48 -0.27 11.46
CA ASP A 89 2.39 0.63 11.84
C ASP A 89 1.64 0.14 13.11
N ILE A 90 1.56 -1.17 13.32
CA ILE A 90 0.92 -1.77 14.49
C ILE A 90 1.87 -1.81 15.69
N LEU A 91 3.07 -2.34 15.50
CA LEU A 91 3.97 -2.70 16.61
C LEU A 91 4.85 -1.55 17.10
N ALA A 92 5.23 -0.64 16.22
CA ALA A 92 6.24 0.38 16.52
C ALA A 92 5.98 1.77 15.89
N PRO A 93 4.72 2.27 15.80
CA PRO A 93 4.40 3.49 15.07
C PRO A 93 5.11 4.75 15.59
N PHE A 94 5.46 4.78 16.88
CA PHE A 94 6.09 5.93 17.55
C PHE A 94 7.52 5.64 18.03
N SER A 95 8.15 4.56 17.56
CA SER A 95 9.47 4.13 18.06
C SER A 95 10.59 5.16 17.85
N LEU A 96 10.44 6.08 16.88
CA LEU A 96 11.37 7.17 16.60
C LEU A 96 10.95 8.52 17.21
N CYS A 97 9.84 8.58 17.95
CA CYS A 97 9.35 9.80 18.59
C CYS A 97 9.97 9.95 19.99
N SER A 98 10.54 11.12 20.28
CA SER A 98 11.05 11.43 21.64
C SER A 98 9.94 11.68 22.66
N ASP A 99 8.73 12.00 22.19
CA ASP A 99 7.55 12.41 22.93
C ASP A 99 6.39 11.41 22.81
N ALA A 100 6.71 10.14 22.53
CA ALA A 100 5.70 9.10 22.34
C ALA A 100 4.80 8.92 23.60
N PRO A 101 3.48 8.72 23.41
CA PRO A 101 2.59 8.36 24.52
C PRO A 101 2.95 6.98 25.09
N ALA A 102 2.54 6.70 26.32
CA ALA A 102 2.72 5.38 26.93
C ALA A 102 2.11 4.28 26.05
N SER A 103 2.77 3.12 25.95
CA SER A 103 2.57 2.10 24.91
C SER A 103 1.12 1.64 24.68
N GLU A 104 0.28 1.66 25.72
CA GLU A 104 -1.12 1.22 25.63
C GLU A 104 -2.03 2.17 24.81
N GLN A 105 -1.67 3.45 24.68
CA GLN A 105 -2.46 4.45 23.94
C GLN A 105 -2.16 4.46 22.43
N ALA A 106 -1.08 3.82 22.00
CA ALA A 106 -0.71 3.76 20.60
C ALA A 106 -1.69 2.91 19.78
N TYR A 107 -2.19 1.81 20.36
CA TYR A 107 -3.10 0.87 19.70
C TYR A 107 -4.55 1.37 19.59
N SER A 108 -4.98 2.27 20.48
CA SER A 108 -6.40 2.66 20.59
C SER A 108 -6.90 3.49 19.40
N ASN A 109 -6.01 3.92 18.49
CA ASN A 109 -6.33 4.79 17.35
C ASN A 109 -6.04 4.16 15.98
N LEU A 110 -5.83 2.85 15.90
CA LEU A 110 -5.62 2.19 14.62
C LEU A 110 -6.90 2.19 13.77
N LYS A 111 -6.77 2.58 12.51
CA LYS A 111 -7.87 2.71 11.54
C LYS A 111 -7.53 1.96 10.28
N LEU A 112 -8.47 1.13 9.85
CA LEU A 112 -8.48 0.60 8.49
C LEU A 112 -9.09 1.64 7.56
N ILE A 113 -8.32 2.11 6.57
CA ILE A 113 -8.74 3.12 5.61
C ILE A 113 -8.95 2.45 4.26
N LEU A 114 -10.19 2.50 3.78
CA LEU A 114 -10.55 2.09 2.42
C LEU A 114 -10.62 3.32 1.52
N ARG A 115 -9.94 3.26 0.37
CA ARG A 115 -10.02 4.27 -0.68
C ARG A 115 -10.47 3.62 -1.97
N ARG A 116 -11.19 4.39 -2.80
CA ARG A 116 -11.48 3.95 -4.17
C ARG A 116 -10.17 3.67 -4.89
N TRP A 117 -10.11 2.52 -5.56
CA TRP A 117 -8.98 2.18 -6.42
C TRP A 117 -8.90 3.15 -7.59
N HIS A 118 -7.69 3.57 -7.93
CA HIS A 118 -7.38 4.32 -9.14
C HIS A 118 -6.12 3.73 -9.77
N ASP A 119 -6.15 3.55 -11.08
CA ASP A 119 -4.98 3.13 -11.85
C ASP A 119 -4.05 4.35 -12.05
N PHE A 120 -3.22 4.61 -11.06
CA PHE A 120 -2.21 5.66 -11.14
C PHE A 120 -1.03 5.20 -11.99
N ARG A 121 -0.72 5.97 -13.03
CA ARG A 121 0.52 5.78 -13.80
C ARG A 121 1.72 6.26 -12.96
N PRO A 122 2.75 5.43 -12.74
CA PRO A 122 3.90 5.80 -11.88
C PRO A 122 4.60 7.11 -12.28
N GLU A 123 4.60 7.43 -13.57
CA GLU A 123 5.18 8.67 -14.12
C GLU A 123 4.52 9.97 -13.64
N GLY A 124 3.28 9.89 -13.14
CA GLY A 124 2.53 11.03 -12.63
C GLY A 124 2.66 11.24 -11.12
N GLU A 125 3.43 10.39 -10.42
CA GLU A 125 3.60 10.47 -8.97
C GLU A 125 4.85 11.27 -8.59
N PHE A 126 4.67 12.26 -7.71
CA PHE A 126 5.74 13.12 -7.22
C PHE A 126 5.73 13.22 -5.71
N ARG A 127 6.93 13.40 -5.14
CA ARG A 127 7.14 13.68 -3.72
C ARG A 127 7.61 15.11 -3.54
N CYS A 128 6.87 15.86 -2.73
CA CYS A 128 7.15 17.24 -2.39
C CYS A 128 7.72 17.32 -0.97
N PHE A 129 8.82 18.05 -0.81
CA PHE A 129 9.44 18.30 0.48
C PHE A 129 9.09 19.71 0.92
N VAL A 130 8.43 19.84 2.06
CA VAL A 130 7.93 21.11 2.58
C VAL A 130 8.70 21.48 3.85
N LYS A 131 9.26 22.69 3.89
CA LYS A 131 9.93 23.27 5.05
C LYS A 131 9.42 24.69 5.27
N SER A 132 9.10 25.04 6.51
CA SER A 132 8.54 26.36 6.86
C SER A 132 7.37 26.77 5.95
N ARG A 133 6.43 25.84 5.70
CA ARG A 133 5.25 26.02 4.83
C ARG A 133 5.58 26.37 3.36
N SER A 134 6.77 26.04 2.89
CA SER A 134 7.18 26.24 1.49
C SER A 134 7.74 24.95 0.90
N ILE A 135 7.42 24.67 -0.37
CA ILE A 135 8.06 23.57 -1.10
C ILE A 135 9.52 23.95 -1.36
N ILE A 136 10.44 23.09 -0.93
CA ILE A 136 11.89 23.25 -1.15
C ILE A 136 12.44 22.31 -2.22
N ALA A 137 11.75 21.19 -2.48
CA ALA A 137 12.14 20.24 -3.50
C ALA A 137 10.93 19.42 -3.96
N ILE A 138 11.00 18.94 -5.20
CA ILE A 138 10.05 18.00 -5.81
C ILE A 138 10.88 16.92 -6.50
N SER A 139 10.54 15.65 -6.29
CA SER A 139 11.13 14.51 -7.00
C SER A 139 10.06 13.63 -7.60
N GLN A 140 10.40 12.84 -8.61
CA GLN A 140 9.59 11.69 -8.99
C GLN A 140 9.49 10.73 -7.79
N ARG A 141 8.32 10.12 -7.62
CA ARG A 141 8.09 9.14 -6.56
C ARG A 141 8.66 7.77 -6.90
N ASN A 142 8.62 7.42 -8.19
CA ASN A 142 9.28 6.24 -8.70
C ASN A 142 10.72 6.59 -9.10
N TRP A 143 11.69 5.95 -8.46
CA TRP A 143 13.12 6.28 -8.59
C TRP A 143 13.86 5.34 -9.54
N ASP A 144 13.28 4.19 -9.88
CA ASP A 144 13.92 3.12 -10.68
C ASP A 144 13.62 3.20 -12.18
N ALA A 145 12.87 4.24 -12.61
CA ALA A 145 12.41 4.40 -13.98
C ALA A 145 12.67 5.81 -14.50
N TYR A 146 13.07 5.90 -15.78
CA TYR A 146 13.20 7.16 -16.48
C TYR A 146 11.95 7.42 -17.35
N PHE A 147 11.31 8.57 -17.14
CA PHE A 147 10.12 8.99 -17.88
C PHE A 147 10.40 10.26 -18.69
N THR A 148 10.52 10.12 -20.00
CA THR A 148 10.79 11.23 -20.95
C THR A 148 9.76 12.37 -20.83
N PHE A 149 8.50 12.03 -20.55
CA PHE A 149 7.44 13.01 -20.30
C PHE A 149 7.80 14.01 -19.20
N VAL A 150 8.44 13.54 -18.11
CA VAL A 150 8.75 14.42 -16.96
C VAL A 150 9.86 15.41 -17.29
N ASP A 151 10.80 15.02 -18.15
CA ASP A 151 11.84 15.92 -18.66
C ASP A 151 11.22 17.02 -19.53
N THR A 152 10.34 16.65 -20.46
CA THR A 152 9.67 17.60 -21.36
C THR A 152 8.70 18.53 -20.63
N GLU A 153 7.95 18.03 -19.65
CA GLU A 153 6.85 18.75 -18.98
C GLU A 153 7.22 19.30 -17.60
N GLN A 154 8.51 19.30 -17.24
CA GLN A 154 8.99 19.67 -15.91
C GLN A 154 8.40 21.00 -15.40
N ALA A 155 8.40 22.04 -16.24
CA ALA A 155 7.89 23.36 -15.88
C ALA A 155 6.39 23.33 -15.56
N ASN A 156 5.60 22.62 -16.37
CA ASN A 156 4.15 22.49 -16.20
C ASN A 156 3.81 21.67 -14.94
N ILE A 157 4.56 20.60 -14.68
CA ILE A 157 4.43 19.77 -13.47
C ILE A 157 4.71 20.62 -12.23
N VAL A 158 5.82 21.35 -12.19
CA VAL A 158 6.20 22.22 -11.06
C VAL A 158 5.13 23.29 -10.83
N GLN A 159 4.63 23.91 -11.90
CA GLN A 159 3.57 24.92 -11.81
C GLN A 159 2.27 24.33 -11.24
N ALA A 160 1.83 23.18 -11.73
CA ALA A 160 0.60 22.52 -11.28
C ALA A 160 0.70 22.12 -9.80
N ILE A 161 1.80 21.49 -9.39
CA ILE A 161 2.05 21.09 -8.00
C ILE A 161 2.09 22.32 -7.08
N THR A 162 2.82 23.38 -7.49
CA THR A 162 2.93 24.61 -6.69
C THR A 162 1.58 25.31 -6.53
N LYS A 163 0.76 25.34 -7.60
CA LYS A 163 -0.59 25.88 -7.55
C LYS A 163 -1.47 25.08 -6.59
N PHE A 164 -1.50 23.76 -6.73
CA PHE A 164 -2.24 22.88 -5.82
C PHE A 164 -1.82 23.07 -4.37
N PHE A 165 -0.52 23.14 -4.10
CA PHE A 165 0.02 23.35 -2.75
C PHE A 165 -0.46 24.66 -2.14
N LYS A 166 -0.34 25.77 -2.87
CA LYS A 166 -0.77 27.11 -2.41
C LYS A 166 -2.27 27.15 -2.14
N GLU A 167 -3.09 26.58 -3.02
CA GLU A 167 -4.55 26.71 -2.94
C GLU A 167 -5.20 25.70 -1.98
N LYS A 168 -4.62 24.51 -1.82
CA LYS A 168 -5.27 23.38 -1.14
C LYS A 168 -4.54 22.89 0.11
N VAL A 169 -3.26 23.22 0.31
CA VAL A 169 -2.45 22.61 1.37
C VAL A 169 -1.84 23.61 2.35
N LYS A 170 -1.13 24.64 1.86
CA LYS A 170 -0.19 25.48 2.65
C LYS A 170 -0.71 25.95 4.01
N ASP A 171 -1.94 26.46 4.05
CA ASP A 171 -2.54 27.05 5.25
C ASP A 171 -3.62 26.15 5.89
N ARG A 172 -3.78 24.92 5.41
CA ARG A 172 -4.75 23.93 5.91
C ARG A 172 -4.10 22.79 6.69
N PHE A 173 -2.82 22.52 6.44
CA PHE A 173 -2.08 21.49 7.15
C PHE A 173 -1.44 22.06 8.43
N PRO A 174 -1.57 21.38 9.58
CA PRO A 174 -1.13 21.93 10.86
C PRO A 174 0.39 22.09 10.96
N LEU A 175 1.16 21.17 10.35
CA LEU A 175 2.61 21.16 10.44
C LEU A 175 3.26 22.12 9.45
N GLN A 176 4.45 22.61 9.82
CA GLN A 176 5.25 23.48 8.95
C GLN A 176 6.26 22.72 8.08
N ASN A 177 6.66 21.52 8.54
CA ASN A 177 7.64 20.67 7.89
C ASN A 177 7.03 19.28 7.68
N TYR A 178 6.97 18.82 6.44
CA TYR A 178 6.38 17.53 6.09
C TYR A 178 6.73 17.12 4.65
N VAL A 179 6.45 15.86 4.35
CA VAL A 179 6.52 15.31 2.99
C VAL A 179 5.10 15.09 2.49
N LEU A 180 4.83 15.46 1.24
CA LEU A 180 3.55 15.31 0.58
C LEU A 180 3.75 14.55 -0.73
N ASP A 181 3.08 13.42 -0.90
CA ASP A 181 2.99 12.72 -2.17
C ASP A 181 1.78 13.27 -2.95
N VAL A 182 2.00 13.60 -4.23
CA VAL A 182 0.98 14.16 -5.14
C VAL A 182 0.95 13.38 -6.45
N TYR A 183 -0.22 13.31 -7.07
CA TYR A 183 -0.40 12.73 -8.40
C TYR A 183 -0.87 13.81 -9.38
N THR A 184 -0.24 13.88 -10.55
CA THR A 184 -0.66 14.74 -11.66
C THR A 184 -1.23 13.87 -12.78
N SER A 185 -2.49 14.08 -13.17
CA SER A 185 -3.05 13.44 -14.36
C SER A 185 -2.62 14.20 -15.61
N GLN A 186 -2.36 13.47 -16.70
CA GLN A 186 -1.94 14.04 -18.00
C GLN A 186 -3.06 14.85 -18.71
N ASN A 187 -4.20 15.06 -18.06
CA ASN A 187 -5.34 15.79 -18.64
C ASN A 187 -5.23 17.31 -18.44
N VAL A 188 -4.06 17.87 -18.76
CA VAL A 188 -3.97 19.30 -19.09
C VAL A 188 -3.85 19.40 -20.61
N ARG A 189 -4.91 19.01 -21.33
CA ARG A 189 -5.10 19.44 -22.71
C ARG A 189 -5.54 20.89 -22.66
N TRP A 190 -4.63 21.82 -22.95
CA TRP A 190 -5.00 23.18 -23.31
C TRP A 190 -5.52 23.15 -24.76
N HIS A 191 -6.82 23.36 -24.93
CA HIS A 191 -7.37 23.95 -26.15
C HIS A 191 -7.69 25.40 -25.87
#